data_AF-A0A089PXF5-F1
#
_entry.id   AF-A0A089PXF5-F1
#
_cell.length_a   1.000
_cell.length_b   1.000
_cell.length_c   1.000
_cell.angle_alpha   90.00
_cell.angle_beta   90.00
_cell.angle_gamma   90.00
#
_symmetry.space_group_name_H-M   'P 1'
#
loop_
_entity.id
_entity.type
_entity.pdbx_description
1 polymer ?
#
loop_
_entity_poly.entity_id
_entity_poly.type
_entity_poly.pdbx_seq_one_letter_code
_entity_poly.pdbx_strand_id
1 'polypeptide(L)'
;MPLVQKNIQKLLNSTAMLHEGYRQAKIRYASQVAPDFKLFKFFNINENTLSRGLAYLLDPQEDHAQGDLFLSSFYNSTGLTESISINKSTQVFTEYTILNKRRIDIYIASKEILIGIENKPWAADQIDQLYDYSNWLANEAKKKNSSWLMVYLCNNEINDFTLRPETPQDLRRNIIQFTFYQLAEWLAACAPHIKAPQVRCFVDALIQFTREDINGETNVDFEKELTENVIASPQNLNAAFLIAQSMRKVKEQLWIDFLSYLKKELQPKGITLDYNNQLLTGSKEADFHFYFSGEDDFTLCWQFEKPNYCGFCWGISSSDIMSKKNQRLYFPLISEAMNVIYPELEAHTHKEGWWPWWTYTDESMHVPRNWGMDPDAWSLLVERGEGSFAQSVINIVTKVQAEINLNLFSVSA
;
A
#
# COMPACT_ATOMS: atom_id res chain seq x y z
N MET A 1 -33.38 7.88 -26.14
CA MET A 1 -32.73 7.96 -24.81
C MET A 1 -32.68 9.41 -24.36
N PRO A 2 -33.00 9.73 -23.10
CA PRO A 2 -32.85 11.07 -22.53
C PRO A 2 -31.40 11.58 -22.65
N LEU A 3 -31.20 12.90 -22.78
CA LEU A 3 -29.89 13.53 -22.95
C LEU A 3 -28.87 13.12 -21.87
N VAL A 4 -29.32 12.99 -20.62
CA VAL A 4 -28.50 12.54 -19.48
C VAL A 4 -27.97 11.12 -19.69
N GLN A 5 -28.82 10.20 -20.16
CA GLN A 5 -28.45 8.81 -20.41
C GLN A 5 -27.41 8.70 -21.54
N LYS A 6 -27.53 9.56 -22.57
CA LYS A 6 -26.55 9.63 -23.66
C LYS A 6 -25.18 10.11 -23.18
N ASN A 7 -25.16 11.08 -22.25
CA ASN A 7 -23.91 11.60 -21.69
C ASN A 7 -23.21 10.57 -20.79
N ILE A 8 -23.96 9.87 -19.93
CA ILE A 8 -23.43 8.77 -19.11
C ILE A 8 -22.83 7.67 -19.99
N GLN A 9 -23.57 7.23 -21.02
CA GLN A 9 -23.07 6.19 -21.93
C GLN A 9 -21.80 6.62 -22.68
N LYS A 10 -21.74 7.89 -23.10
CA LYS A 10 -20.54 8.43 -23.75
C LYS A 10 -19.33 8.40 -22.82
N LEU A 11 -19.50 8.82 -21.56
CA LEU A 11 -18.42 8.80 -20.56
C LEU A 11 -17.97 7.36 -20.29
N LEU A 12 -18.90 6.43 -20.02
CA LEU A 12 -18.59 5.01 -19.79
C LEU A 12 -17.81 4.39 -20.97
N ASN A 13 -18.27 4.61 -22.19
CA ASN A 13 -17.58 4.09 -23.38
C ASN A 13 -16.19 4.71 -23.54
N SER A 14 -16.05 6.01 -23.30
CA SER A 14 -14.76 6.71 -23.43
C SER A 14 -13.77 6.20 -22.37
N THR A 15 -14.20 6.07 -21.12
CA THR A 15 -13.38 5.54 -20.02
C THR A 15 -13.01 4.07 -20.26
N ALA A 16 -13.93 3.23 -20.73
CA ALA A 16 -13.65 1.83 -21.04
C ALA A 16 -12.63 1.68 -22.18
N MET A 17 -12.78 2.47 -23.26
CA MET A 17 -11.82 2.48 -24.36
C MET A 17 -10.44 2.98 -23.91
N LEU A 18 -10.40 4.01 -23.07
CA LEU A 18 -9.15 4.53 -22.51
C LEU A 18 -8.44 3.45 -21.70
N HIS A 19 -9.16 2.82 -20.75
CA HIS A 19 -8.62 1.75 -19.92
C HIS A 19 -8.13 0.56 -20.75
N GLU A 20 -8.91 0.09 -21.72
CA GLU A 20 -8.49 -1.00 -22.60
C GLU A 20 -7.29 -0.60 -23.47
N GLY A 21 -7.24 0.64 -23.96
CA GLY A 21 -6.10 1.20 -24.69
C GLY A 21 -4.82 1.15 -23.85
N TYR A 22 -4.89 1.61 -22.58
CA TYR A 22 -3.77 1.51 -21.63
C TYR A 22 -3.39 0.05 -21.36
N ARG A 23 -4.36 -0.83 -21.12
CA ARG A 23 -4.10 -2.27 -20.88
C ARG A 23 -3.40 -2.92 -22.07
N GLN A 24 -3.88 -2.66 -23.29
CA GLN A 24 -3.29 -3.19 -24.51
C GLN A 24 -1.90 -2.61 -24.78
N ALA A 25 -1.70 -1.30 -24.55
CA ALA A 25 -0.37 -0.69 -24.64
C ALA A 25 0.58 -1.32 -23.62
N LYS A 26 0.14 -1.48 -22.37
CA LYS A 26 0.90 -2.13 -21.29
C LYS A 26 1.32 -3.54 -21.69
N ILE A 27 0.41 -4.35 -22.21
CA ILE A 27 0.72 -5.72 -22.69
C ILE A 27 1.66 -5.70 -23.89
N ARG A 28 1.33 -4.89 -24.92
CA ARG A 28 2.08 -4.82 -26.17
C ARG A 28 3.53 -4.38 -25.97
N TYR A 29 3.75 -3.44 -25.06
CA TYR A 29 5.06 -2.91 -24.74
C TYR A 29 5.65 -3.53 -23.47
N ALA A 30 4.98 -4.52 -22.84
CA ALA A 30 5.40 -5.09 -21.55
C ALA A 30 6.85 -5.54 -21.57
N SER A 31 7.28 -6.22 -22.62
CA SER A 31 8.66 -6.71 -22.74
C SER A 31 9.68 -5.60 -23.02
N GLN A 32 9.24 -4.41 -23.44
CA GLN A 32 10.11 -3.27 -23.76
C GLN A 32 10.20 -2.27 -22.60
N VAL A 33 9.09 -2.03 -21.89
CA VAL A 33 9.01 -1.01 -20.83
C VAL A 33 8.93 -1.60 -19.42
N ALA A 34 8.63 -2.90 -19.29
CA ALA A 34 8.53 -3.62 -18.02
C ALA A 34 7.79 -2.83 -16.91
N PRO A 35 6.52 -2.44 -17.15
CA PRO A 35 5.84 -1.39 -16.38
C PRO A 35 5.60 -1.73 -14.90
N ASP A 36 5.60 -3.02 -14.54
CA ASP A 36 5.45 -3.50 -13.16
C ASP A 36 6.80 -3.98 -12.56
N PHE A 37 7.89 -3.85 -13.30
CA PHE A 37 9.21 -4.17 -12.81
C PHE A 37 9.75 -2.99 -12.00
N LYS A 38 9.99 -3.23 -10.71
CA LYS A 38 10.66 -2.30 -9.80
C LYS A 38 11.94 -2.95 -9.33
N LEU A 39 13.10 -2.35 -9.60
CA LEU A 39 14.39 -2.95 -9.23
C LEU A 39 14.55 -3.08 -7.71
N PHE A 40 14.10 -2.06 -6.97
CA PHE A 40 14.25 -2.01 -5.52
C PHE A 40 13.41 -3.03 -4.75
N LYS A 41 12.40 -3.67 -5.38
CA LYS A 41 11.57 -4.71 -4.74
C LYS A 41 12.36 -5.97 -4.35
N PHE A 42 13.55 -6.16 -4.91
CA PHE A 42 14.42 -7.31 -4.62
C PHE A 42 15.41 -7.04 -3.48
N PHE A 43 15.43 -5.82 -2.92
CA PHE A 43 16.36 -5.43 -1.86
C PHE A 43 15.59 -5.05 -0.59
N ASN A 44 16.18 -5.32 0.57
CA ASN A 44 15.67 -4.80 1.84
C ASN A 44 16.16 -3.36 2.02
N ILE A 45 15.31 -2.38 1.73
CA ILE A 45 15.66 -0.97 1.86
C ILE A 45 15.22 -0.44 3.22
N ASN A 46 16.19 0.08 3.96
CA ASN A 46 16.02 0.79 5.22
C ASN A 46 16.80 2.12 5.18
N GLU A 47 16.68 2.95 6.21
CA GLU A 47 17.32 4.27 6.29
C GLU A 47 18.83 4.17 6.00
N ASN A 48 19.54 3.24 6.65
CA ASN A 48 20.98 3.07 6.47
C ASN A 48 21.35 2.64 5.04
N THR A 49 20.57 1.78 4.41
CA THR A 49 20.84 1.31 3.05
C THR A 49 20.63 2.43 2.03
N LEU A 50 19.58 3.24 2.22
CA LEU A 50 19.36 4.43 1.40
C LEU A 50 20.48 5.47 1.62
N SER A 51 20.89 5.71 2.87
CA SER A 51 22.01 6.61 3.18
C SER A 51 23.31 6.17 2.52
N ARG A 52 23.59 4.86 2.47
CA ARG A 52 24.74 4.31 1.73
C ARG A 52 24.64 4.53 0.22
N GLY A 53 23.46 4.33 -0.37
CA GLY A 53 23.23 4.60 -1.79
C GLY A 53 23.42 6.08 -2.16
N LEU A 54 22.90 6.98 -1.32
CA LEU A 54 23.06 8.43 -1.50
C LEU A 54 24.51 8.87 -1.28
N ALA A 55 25.17 8.39 -0.22
CA ALA A 55 26.57 8.67 0.05
C ALA A 55 27.48 8.20 -1.10
N TYR A 56 27.20 7.02 -1.66
CA TYR A 56 27.91 6.50 -2.83
C TYR A 56 27.80 7.44 -4.03
N LEU A 57 26.62 8.01 -4.31
CA LEU A 57 26.47 8.99 -5.40
C LEU A 57 27.14 10.32 -5.07
N LEU A 58 27.10 10.76 -3.81
CA LEU A 58 27.62 12.05 -3.37
C LEU A 58 29.14 12.10 -3.25
N ASP A 59 29.85 10.97 -3.29
CA ASP A 59 31.32 10.93 -3.21
C ASP A 59 31.96 10.95 -4.60
N PRO A 60 32.61 12.06 -5.02
CA PRO A 60 33.23 12.15 -6.34
C PRO A 60 34.36 11.15 -6.63
N GLN A 61 34.84 10.45 -5.59
CA GLN A 61 35.92 9.47 -5.65
C GLN A 61 35.43 8.02 -5.65
N GLU A 62 34.13 7.79 -5.54
CA GLU A 62 33.54 6.45 -5.59
C GLU A 62 33.55 5.83 -6.99
N ASP A 63 33.36 4.52 -7.04
CA ASP A 63 33.49 3.71 -8.26
C ASP A 63 32.38 3.96 -9.30
N HIS A 64 31.43 4.88 -9.03
CA HIS A 64 30.45 5.30 -10.05
C HIS A 64 31.11 6.12 -11.16
N ALA A 65 32.32 6.66 -10.93
CA ALA A 65 33.17 7.30 -11.92
C ALA A 65 32.47 8.41 -12.75
N GLN A 66 31.50 9.11 -12.14
CA GLN A 66 30.80 10.26 -12.75
C GLN A 66 31.41 11.60 -12.34
N GLY A 67 32.58 11.58 -11.67
CA GLY A 67 33.20 12.77 -11.11
C GLY A 67 32.31 13.43 -10.06
N ASP A 68 32.26 14.76 -10.06
CA ASP A 68 31.51 15.56 -9.09
C ASP A 68 30.05 15.84 -9.51
N LEU A 69 29.52 15.17 -10.54
CA LEU A 69 28.19 15.42 -11.09
C LEU A 69 27.10 15.51 -10.01
N PHE A 70 27.00 14.49 -9.18
CA PHE A 70 25.95 14.40 -8.15
C PHE A 70 26.16 15.44 -7.05
N LEU A 71 27.40 15.58 -6.56
CA LEU A 71 27.72 16.50 -5.46
C LEU A 71 27.56 17.97 -5.87
N SER A 72 28.05 18.35 -7.04
CA SER A 72 27.89 19.71 -7.60
C SER A 72 26.42 20.03 -7.81
N SER A 73 25.65 19.10 -8.39
CA SER A 73 24.21 19.29 -8.55
C SER A 73 23.49 19.36 -7.20
N PHE A 74 23.93 18.63 -6.18
CA PHE A 74 23.34 18.65 -4.84
C PHE A 74 23.57 19.99 -4.13
N TYR A 75 24.76 20.58 -4.28
CA TYR A 75 25.04 21.93 -3.76
C TYR A 75 24.10 22.96 -4.36
N ASN A 76 23.92 22.93 -5.69
CA ASN A 76 22.98 23.81 -6.37
C ASN A 76 21.54 23.63 -5.86
N SER A 77 21.07 22.38 -5.69
CA SER A 77 19.71 22.09 -5.21
C SER A 77 19.47 22.52 -3.75
N THR A 78 20.52 22.64 -2.94
CA THR A 78 20.44 23.07 -1.54
C THR A 78 20.67 24.58 -1.36
N GLY A 79 20.86 25.32 -2.46
CA GLY A 79 21.14 26.76 -2.43
C GLY A 79 22.58 27.11 -2.05
N LEU A 80 23.47 26.11 -1.93
CA LEU A 80 24.90 26.33 -1.81
C LEU A 80 25.45 26.76 -3.18
N THR A 81 25.92 28.01 -3.29
CA THR A 81 26.38 28.59 -4.56
C THR A 81 27.69 27.97 -5.07
N GLU A 82 27.97 28.16 -6.37
CA GLU A 82 29.16 27.72 -7.13
C GLU A 82 30.54 28.06 -6.52
N SER A 83 30.59 28.80 -5.40
CA SER A 83 31.82 29.17 -4.70
C SER A 83 32.46 28.02 -3.90
N ILE A 84 31.80 26.87 -3.75
CA ILE A 84 32.36 25.72 -3.03
C ILE A 84 33.12 24.82 -3.99
N SER A 85 34.45 24.82 -3.87
CA SER A 85 35.34 24.01 -4.71
C SER A 85 35.29 22.54 -4.29
N ILE A 86 34.62 21.72 -5.09
CA ILE A 86 34.71 20.26 -4.95
C ILE A 86 36.12 19.83 -5.36
N ASN A 87 36.84 19.25 -4.43
CA ASN A 87 38.22 18.85 -4.63
C ASN A 87 38.46 17.44 -4.08
N LYS A 88 39.62 16.85 -4.42
CA LYS A 88 40.01 15.49 -4.03
C LYS A 88 40.11 15.25 -2.51
N SER A 89 40.03 16.29 -1.68
CA SER A 89 39.98 16.13 -0.22
C SER A 89 38.57 15.98 0.34
N THR A 90 37.54 16.02 -0.51
CA THR A 90 36.16 15.77 -0.08
C THR A 90 36.01 14.31 0.33
N GLN A 91 35.52 14.09 1.54
CA GLN A 91 35.27 12.76 2.10
C GLN A 91 33.80 12.64 2.46
N VAL A 92 33.19 11.50 2.12
CA VAL A 92 31.81 11.19 2.46
C VAL A 92 31.81 9.98 3.40
N PHE A 93 31.06 10.09 4.49
CA PHE A 93 30.94 9.05 5.50
C PHE A 93 29.46 8.75 5.75
N THR A 94 29.14 7.48 6.03
CA THR A 94 27.83 7.09 6.55
C THR A 94 27.92 6.76 8.03
N GLU A 95 26.84 6.99 8.78
CA GLU A 95 26.74 6.68 10.22
C GLU A 95 27.87 7.33 11.05
N TYR A 96 28.25 8.56 10.71
CA TYR A 96 29.39 9.25 11.33
C TYR A 96 29.12 9.56 12.80
N THR A 97 29.89 8.91 13.69
CA THR A 97 29.67 8.98 15.14
C THR A 97 30.26 10.26 15.73
N ILE A 98 29.41 11.06 16.39
CA ILE A 98 29.83 12.25 17.14
C ILE A 98 30.04 11.92 18.63
N LEU A 99 30.57 12.88 19.41
CA LEU A 99 31.00 12.68 20.80
C LEU A 99 29.93 12.06 21.73
N ASN A 100 28.65 12.32 21.49
CA ASN A 100 27.53 11.82 22.28
C ASN A 100 27.03 10.42 21.85
N LYS A 101 27.82 9.66 21.07
CA LYS A 101 27.43 8.37 20.44
C LYS A 101 26.26 8.46 19.45
N ARG A 102 25.76 9.66 19.16
CA ARG A 102 24.82 9.88 18.07
C ARG A 102 25.54 9.80 16.74
N ARG A 103 24.81 9.49 15.67
CA ARG A 103 25.38 9.20 14.34
C ARG A 103 24.66 10.02 13.29
N ILE A 104 25.41 10.83 12.55
CA ILE A 104 24.89 11.55 11.38
C ILE A 104 24.80 10.55 10.24
N ASP A 105 23.64 10.43 9.61
CA ASP A 105 23.40 9.41 8.58
C ASP A 105 24.37 9.53 7.39
N ILE A 106 24.58 10.75 6.88
CA ILE A 106 25.62 11.05 5.90
C ILE A 106 26.38 12.31 6.31
N TYR A 107 27.70 12.25 6.33
CA TYR A 107 28.58 13.38 6.62
C TYR A 107 29.54 13.62 5.46
N ILE A 108 29.47 14.82 4.88
CA ILE A 108 30.37 15.28 3.82
C ILE A 108 31.33 16.29 4.42
N ALA A 109 32.62 16.01 4.34
CA ALA A 109 33.68 16.88 4.83
C ALA A 109 34.56 17.34 3.68
N SER A 110 34.61 18.65 3.47
CA SER A 110 35.59 19.30 2.59
C SER A 110 36.35 20.38 3.37
N LYS A 111 37.33 21.00 2.74
CA LYS A 111 38.04 22.15 3.31
C LYS A 111 37.12 23.36 3.53
N GLU A 112 36.16 23.57 2.64
CA GLU A 112 35.35 24.79 2.59
C GLU A 112 34.01 24.64 3.32
N ILE A 113 33.44 23.43 3.33
CA ILE A 113 32.15 23.16 3.97
C ILE A 113 32.08 21.78 4.62
N LEU A 114 31.36 21.71 5.75
CA LEU A 114 30.95 20.48 6.42
C LEU A 114 29.43 20.31 6.30
N ILE A 115 28.96 19.20 5.76
CA ILE A 115 27.52 18.95 5.56
C ILE A 115 27.12 17.69 6.33
N GLY A 116 26.10 17.81 7.18
CA GLY A 116 25.39 16.65 7.72
C GLY A 116 24.06 16.47 7.00
N ILE A 117 23.71 15.24 6.67
CA ILE A 117 22.40 14.88 6.13
C ILE A 117 21.79 13.85 7.07
N GLU A 118 20.62 14.15 7.60
CA GLU A 118 19.80 13.19 8.36
C GLU A 118 18.69 12.67 7.44
N ASN A 119 18.67 11.35 7.21
CA ASN A 119 17.79 10.69 6.28
C ASN A 119 16.58 10.10 7.02
N LYS A 120 15.38 10.60 6.75
CA LYS A 120 14.13 10.15 7.39
C LYS A 120 13.04 9.86 6.36
N PRO A 121 13.19 8.77 5.58
CA PRO A 121 12.19 8.34 4.60
C PRO A 121 10.90 7.85 5.25
N TRP A 122 10.99 7.24 6.44
CA TRP A 122 9.83 6.62 7.11
C TRP A 122 9.79 6.80 8.63
N ALA A 123 10.94 6.98 9.31
CA ALA A 123 10.97 6.93 10.77
C ALA A 123 10.55 8.25 11.44
N ALA A 124 10.09 8.10 12.69
CA ALA A 124 9.92 9.23 13.60
C ALA A 124 11.29 9.80 14.02
N ASP A 125 11.31 11.10 14.28
CA ASP A 125 12.51 11.79 14.73
C ASP A 125 13.00 11.30 16.10
N GLN A 126 14.28 11.52 16.39
CA GLN A 126 14.82 11.40 17.74
C GLN A 126 14.87 12.76 18.43
N ILE A 127 14.72 12.76 19.76
CA ILE A 127 14.71 13.98 20.56
C ILE A 127 16.00 14.80 20.36
N ASP A 128 15.87 16.09 20.06
CA ASP A 128 16.97 17.05 19.88
C ASP A 128 18.01 16.65 18.81
N GLN A 129 17.66 15.78 17.88
CA GLN A 129 18.62 15.19 16.96
C GLN A 129 19.25 16.24 16.04
N LEU A 130 18.42 17.05 15.36
CA LEU A 130 18.92 18.13 14.51
C LEU A 130 19.66 19.20 15.31
N TYR A 131 19.23 19.48 16.54
CA TYR A 131 19.93 20.41 17.43
C TYR A 131 21.36 19.95 17.74
N ASP A 132 21.53 18.69 18.15
CA ASP A 132 22.85 18.17 18.52
C ASP A 132 23.80 18.09 17.32
N TYR A 133 23.32 17.65 16.16
CA TYR A 133 24.13 17.58 14.94
C TYR A 133 24.55 18.95 14.46
N SER A 134 23.63 19.92 14.48
CA SER A 134 23.93 21.28 14.06
C SER A 134 24.95 21.95 14.99
N ASN A 135 24.84 21.77 16.31
CA ASN A 135 25.84 22.29 17.25
C ASN A 135 27.21 21.66 17.05
N TRP A 136 27.25 20.35 16.80
CA TRP A 136 28.50 19.66 16.51
C TRP A 136 29.14 20.18 15.22
N LEU A 137 28.37 20.28 14.13
CA LEU A 137 28.82 20.83 12.84
C LEU A 137 29.35 22.26 13.00
N ALA A 138 28.61 23.13 13.70
CA ALA A 138 29.03 24.51 13.94
C ALA A 138 30.36 24.61 14.68
N ASN A 139 30.57 23.77 15.69
CA ASN A 139 31.81 23.71 16.46
C ASN A 139 32.99 23.20 15.62
N GLU A 140 32.78 22.14 14.83
CA GLU A 140 33.82 21.60 13.94
C GLU A 140 34.18 22.58 12.82
N ALA A 141 33.18 23.22 12.23
CA ALA A 141 33.36 24.23 11.19
C ALA A 141 34.17 25.43 11.71
N LYS A 142 33.90 25.88 12.94
CA LYS A 142 34.68 26.93 13.60
C LYS A 142 36.15 26.55 13.81
N LYS A 143 36.44 25.29 14.19
CA LYS A 143 37.83 24.81 14.36
C LYS A 143 38.59 24.76 13.03
N LYS A 144 37.90 24.41 11.95
CA LYS A 144 38.46 24.24 10.60
C LYS A 144 38.43 25.52 9.76
N ASN A 145 37.79 26.58 10.25
CA ASN A 145 37.51 27.80 9.51
C ASN A 145 36.75 27.51 8.19
N SER A 146 35.72 26.67 8.29
CA SER A 146 34.85 26.22 7.20
C SER A 146 33.41 26.69 7.43
N SER A 147 32.59 26.68 6.37
CA SER A 147 31.14 26.77 6.48
C SER A 147 30.53 25.44 6.91
N TRP A 148 29.25 25.42 7.28
CA TRP A 148 28.52 24.19 7.51
C TRP A 148 27.05 24.27 7.14
N LEU A 149 26.45 23.12 6.84
CA LEU A 149 25.04 22.96 6.52
C LEU A 149 24.52 21.67 7.16
N MET A 150 23.33 21.71 7.75
CA MET A 150 22.57 20.53 8.15
C MET A 150 21.37 20.39 7.22
N VAL A 151 21.26 19.25 6.56
CA VAL A 151 20.15 18.90 5.66
C VAL A 151 19.28 17.87 6.35
N TYR A 152 18.01 18.20 6.56
CA TYR A 152 16.99 17.26 7.00
C TYR A 152 16.28 16.70 5.76
N LEU A 153 16.65 15.47 5.37
CA LEU A 153 16.06 14.77 4.23
C LEU A 153 14.77 14.07 4.68
N CYS A 154 13.65 14.78 4.59
CA CYS A 154 12.35 14.34 5.08
C CYS A 154 11.19 15.08 4.40
N ASN A 155 10.09 14.37 4.18
CA ASN A 155 8.84 14.97 3.68
C ASN A 155 8.05 15.70 4.77
N ASN A 156 8.27 15.37 6.05
CA ASN A 156 7.64 16.05 7.17
C ASN A 156 8.40 17.34 7.51
N GLU A 157 7.67 18.35 8.00
CA GLU A 157 8.28 19.59 8.50
C GLU A 157 9.16 19.31 9.73
N ILE A 158 10.21 20.12 9.89
CA ILE A 158 11.04 20.10 11.09
C ILE A 158 10.18 20.50 12.29
N ASN A 159 10.06 19.62 13.27
CA ASN A 159 9.26 19.84 14.47
C ASN A 159 10.12 20.11 15.72
N ASP A 160 9.46 20.56 16.78
CA ASP A 160 10.08 20.94 18.05
C ASP A 160 10.73 19.76 18.80
N PHE A 161 10.36 18.51 18.45
CA PHE A 161 10.93 17.32 19.07
C PHE A 161 12.38 17.09 18.61
N THR A 162 12.67 17.34 17.33
CA THR A 162 14.03 17.17 16.77
C THR A 162 14.86 18.46 16.80
N LEU A 163 14.20 19.62 16.75
CA LEU A 163 14.83 20.93 16.78
C LEU A 163 14.12 21.86 17.75
N ARG A 164 14.73 22.10 18.92
CA ARG A 164 14.16 22.91 20.00
C ARG A 164 13.71 24.31 19.55
N PRO A 165 12.56 24.83 20.02
CA PRO A 165 12.13 26.22 19.81
C PRO A 165 13.20 27.26 20.19
N GLU A 166 14.00 27.00 21.20
CA GLU A 166 15.02 27.90 21.73
C GLU A 166 16.34 27.86 20.94
N THR A 167 16.41 27.08 19.86
CA THR A 167 17.62 26.97 19.03
C THR A 167 18.03 28.36 18.51
N PRO A 168 19.29 28.80 18.71
CA PRO A 168 19.77 30.10 18.25
C PRO A 168 19.58 30.32 16.75
N GLN A 169 19.22 31.54 16.34
CA GLN A 169 18.94 31.88 14.94
C GLN A 169 20.15 31.64 14.02
N ASP A 170 21.36 31.88 14.51
CA ASP A 170 22.61 31.61 13.78
C ASP A 170 22.84 30.12 13.49
N LEU A 171 22.27 29.24 14.31
CA LEU A 171 22.28 27.79 14.08
C LEU A 171 21.17 27.42 13.08
N ARG A 172 19.94 27.91 13.33
CA ARG A 172 18.76 27.63 12.51
C ARG A 172 18.94 27.99 11.03
N ARG A 173 19.63 29.10 10.71
CA ARG A 173 19.85 29.53 9.32
C ARG A 173 20.65 28.55 8.46
N ASN A 174 21.40 27.64 9.09
CA ASN A 174 22.20 26.62 8.42
C ASN A 174 21.53 25.23 8.50
N ILE A 175 20.26 25.17 8.90
CA ILE A 175 19.45 23.95 8.88
C ILE A 175 18.41 24.12 7.78
N ILE A 176 18.43 23.24 6.80
CA ILE A 176 17.45 23.25 5.70
C ILE A 176 16.67 21.93 5.69
N GLN A 177 15.41 22.01 5.28
CA GLN A 177 14.65 20.85 4.87
C GLN A 177 14.89 20.58 3.39
N PHE A 178 15.07 19.31 3.04
CA PHE A 178 15.14 18.83 1.67
C PHE A 178 14.20 17.63 1.54
N THR A 179 13.15 17.74 0.74
CA THR A 179 12.12 16.68 0.67
C THR A 179 12.54 15.54 -0.25
N PHE A 180 11.91 14.38 -0.13
CA PHE A 180 12.09 13.28 -1.08
C PHE A 180 11.54 13.61 -2.48
N TYR A 181 10.60 14.55 -2.59
CA TYR A 181 10.24 15.17 -3.87
C TYR A 181 11.45 15.92 -4.48
N GLN A 182 12.13 16.77 -3.70
CA GLN A 182 13.33 17.46 -4.17
C GLN A 182 14.49 16.50 -4.46
N LEU A 183 14.60 15.40 -3.72
CA LEU A 183 15.56 14.32 -4.00
C LEU A 183 15.31 13.68 -5.37
N ALA A 184 14.06 13.33 -5.67
CA ALA A 184 13.68 12.76 -6.97
C ALA A 184 14.00 13.74 -8.11
N GLU A 185 13.70 15.03 -7.94
CA GLU A 185 14.03 16.07 -8.93
C GLU A 185 15.53 16.29 -9.10
N TRP A 186 16.32 16.25 -8.01
CA TRP A 186 17.78 16.32 -8.07
C TRP A 186 18.38 15.13 -8.85
N LEU A 187 17.94 13.91 -8.55
CA LEU A 187 18.37 12.72 -9.29
C LEU A 187 17.97 12.80 -10.76
N ALA A 188 16.74 13.25 -11.05
CA ALA A 188 16.24 13.43 -12.42
C ALA A 188 17.03 14.50 -13.18
N ALA A 189 17.47 15.58 -12.53
CA ALA A 189 18.34 16.59 -13.13
C ALA A 189 19.74 16.02 -13.44
N CYS A 190 20.27 15.11 -12.61
CA CYS A 190 21.54 14.45 -12.87
C CYS A 190 21.46 13.43 -14.03
N ALA A 191 20.33 12.73 -14.15
CA ALA A 191 20.19 11.57 -15.02
C ALA A 191 20.62 11.78 -16.50
N PRO A 192 20.28 12.89 -17.19
CA PRO A 192 20.72 13.16 -18.57
C PRO A 192 22.24 13.31 -18.73
N HIS A 193 22.95 13.62 -17.65
CA HIS A 193 24.39 13.86 -17.66
C HIS A 193 25.22 12.63 -17.26
N ILE A 194 24.56 11.56 -16.81
CA ILE A 194 25.22 10.29 -16.48
C ILE A 194 25.68 9.59 -17.76
N LYS A 195 26.98 9.30 -17.84
CA LYS A 195 27.60 8.66 -19.00
C LYS A 195 27.56 7.13 -18.93
N ALA A 196 27.71 6.56 -17.73
CA ALA A 196 27.76 5.11 -17.55
C ALA A 196 26.34 4.51 -17.50
N PRO A 197 25.96 3.60 -18.42
CA PRO A 197 24.60 3.04 -18.46
C PRO A 197 24.17 2.32 -17.18
N GLN A 198 25.11 1.65 -16.51
CA GLN A 198 24.84 0.93 -15.26
C GLN A 198 24.48 1.89 -14.11
N VAL A 199 25.22 3.00 -14.01
CA VAL A 199 24.92 4.07 -13.04
C VAL A 199 23.60 4.74 -13.39
N ARG A 200 23.33 4.97 -14.69
CA ARG A 200 22.06 5.54 -15.14
C ARG A 200 20.88 4.66 -14.74
N CYS A 201 20.98 3.35 -14.96
CA CYS A 201 19.96 2.38 -14.57
C CYS A 201 19.70 2.39 -13.05
N PHE A 202 20.76 2.46 -12.24
CA PHE A 202 20.63 2.58 -10.79
C PHE A 202 19.92 3.88 -10.38
N VAL A 203 20.29 5.02 -10.98
CA VAL A 203 19.68 6.31 -10.67
C VAL A 203 18.21 6.37 -11.12
N ASP A 204 17.87 5.87 -12.31
CA ASP A 204 16.49 5.81 -12.78
C ASP A 204 15.63 4.93 -11.84
N ALA A 205 16.17 3.79 -11.40
CA ALA A 205 15.50 2.95 -10.42
C ALA A 205 15.33 3.63 -9.05
N LEU A 206 16.31 4.45 -8.62
CA LEU A 206 16.23 5.17 -7.36
C LEU A 206 15.22 6.32 -7.43
N ILE A 207 15.10 7.00 -8.58
CA ILE A 207 14.03 7.98 -8.85
C ILE A 207 12.67 7.30 -8.74
N GLN A 208 12.49 6.16 -9.41
CA GLN A 208 11.23 5.40 -9.37
C GLN A 208 10.88 5.01 -7.93
N PHE A 209 11.82 4.41 -7.21
CA PHE A 209 11.64 4.03 -5.81
C PHE A 209 11.28 5.24 -4.92
N THR A 210 11.97 6.37 -5.10
CA THR A 210 11.68 7.58 -4.31
C THR A 210 10.26 8.08 -4.56
N ARG A 211 9.83 8.14 -5.83
CA ARG A 211 8.50 8.62 -6.19
C ARG A 211 7.40 7.67 -5.73
N GLU A 212 7.53 6.39 -6.03
CA GLU A 212 6.45 5.43 -5.78
C GLU A 212 6.41 4.95 -4.33
N ASP A 213 7.56 4.58 -3.74
CA ASP A 213 7.62 3.90 -2.44
C ASP A 213 7.84 4.86 -1.26
N ILE A 214 8.42 6.05 -1.49
CA ILE A 214 8.59 7.08 -0.43
C ILE A 214 7.53 8.17 -0.55
N ASN A 215 7.32 8.74 -1.74
CA ASN A 215 6.34 9.83 -1.92
C ASN A 215 4.91 9.31 -2.12
N GLY A 216 4.72 8.03 -2.47
CA GLY A 216 3.40 7.46 -2.74
C GLY A 216 2.79 7.92 -4.08
N GLU A 217 3.63 8.37 -5.03
CA GLU A 217 3.20 8.72 -6.38
C GLU A 217 2.74 7.44 -7.10
N THR A 218 1.45 7.33 -7.41
CA THR A 218 0.91 6.28 -8.28
C THR A 218 1.26 6.56 -9.73
N ASN A 219 1.12 5.56 -10.62
CA ASN A 219 1.42 5.72 -12.05
C ASN A 219 0.50 6.78 -12.67
N VAL A 220 1.00 8.02 -12.71
CA VAL A 220 0.24 9.28 -12.84
C VAL A 220 -0.49 9.39 -14.18
N ASP A 221 -0.02 8.71 -15.23
CA ASP A 221 -0.47 8.97 -16.59
C ASP A 221 -1.94 8.61 -16.83
N PHE A 222 -2.41 7.43 -16.37
CA PHE A 222 -3.82 7.06 -16.52
C PHE A 222 -4.75 7.88 -15.62
N GLU A 223 -4.37 8.07 -14.35
CA GLU A 223 -5.20 8.81 -13.39
C GLU A 223 -5.34 10.29 -13.77
N LYS A 224 -4.25 10.90 -14.27
CA LYS A 224 -4.24 12.26 -14.78
C LYS A 224 -5.11 12.39 -16.03
N GLU A 225 -4.94 11.52 -17.02
CA GLU A 225 -5.74 11.58 -18.25
C GLU A 225 -7.23 11.31 -17.98
N LEU A 226 -7.56 10.41 -17.05
CA LEU A 226 -8.94 10.20 -16.59
C LEU A 226 -9.50 11.45 -15.92
N THR A 227 -8.73 12.07 -15.03
CA THR A 227 -9.12 13.31 -14.33
C THR A 227 -9.38 14.44 -15.32
N GLU A 228 -8.46 14.65 -16.26
CA GLU A 228 -8.59 15.64 -17.34
C GLU A 228 -9.86 15.37 -18.18
N ASN A 229 -10.13 14.11 -18.54
CA ASN A 229 -11.34 13.73 -19.26
C ASN A 229 -12.64 14.01 -18.47
N VAL A 230 -12.64 13.77 -17.16
CA VAL A 230 -13.82 14.03 -16.31
C VAL A 230 -14.10 15.53 -16.22
N ILE A 231 -13.07 16.38 -16.08
CA ILE A 231 -13.24 17.83 -15.96
C ILE A 231 -13.34 18.57 -17.31
N ALA A 232 -13.06 17.88 -18.42
CA ALA A 232 -13.05 18.46 -19.77
C ALA A 232 -14.38 19.14 -20.19
N SER A 233 -15.50 18.78 -19.56
CA SER A 233 -16.77 19.46 -19.79
C SER A 233 -17.72 19.34 -18.59
N PRO A 234 -18.64 20.31 -18.38
CA PRO A 234 -19.68 20.21 -17.36
C PRO A 234 -20.55 18.94 -17.48
N GLN A 235 -20.74 18.44 -18.71
CA GLN A 235 -21.50 17.23 -18.99
C GLN A 235 -20.78 15.97 -18.49
N ASN A 236 -19.47 15.86 -18.71
CA ASN A 236 -18.66 14.75 -18.19
C ASN A 236 -18.62 14.78 -16.66
N LEU A 237 -18.40 15.95 -16.08
CA LEU A 237 -18.39 16.13 -14.63
C LEU A 237 -19.74 15.72 -14.02
N ASN A 238 -20.86 16.19 -14.59
CA ASN A 238 -22.20 15.82 -14.14
C ASN A 238 -22.44 14.30 -14.24
N ALA A 239 -22.08 13.67 -15.36
CA ALA A 239 -22.19 12.23 -15.55
C ALA A 239 -21.36 11.45 -14.51
N ALA A 240 -20.13 11.87 -14.24
CA ALA A 240 -19.27 11.26 -13.23
C ALA A 240 -19.88 11.33 -11.82
N PHE A 241 -20.42 12.50 -11.42
CA PHE A 241 -21.11 12.64 -10.14
C PHE A 241 -22.39 11.77 -10.05
N LEU A 242 -23.16 11.65 -11.12
CA LEU A 242 -24.34 10.78 -11.15
C LEU A 242 -23.97 9.29 -10.98
N ILE A 243 -22.87 8.85 -11.62
CA ILE A 243 -22.33 7.49 -11.45
C ILE A 243 -21.87 7.30 -10.01
N ALA A 244 -21.08 8.22 -9.46
CA ALA A 244 -20.58 8.14 -8.09
C ALA A 244 -21.71 8.08 -7.05
N GLN A 245 -22.75 8.91 -7.21
CA GLN A 245 -23.93 8.91 -6.34
C GLN A 245 -24.73 7.59 -6.42
N SER A 246 -24.71 6.93 -7.58
CA SER A 246 -25.41 5.67 -7.79
C SER A 246 -24.61 4.44 -7.35
N MET A 247 -23.30 4.59 -7.12
CA MET A 247 -22.39 3.46 -6.90
C MET A 247 -22.77 2.60 -5.69
N ARG A 248 -23.29 3.21 -4.62
CA ARG A 248 -23.79 2.45 -3.47
C ARG A 248 -24.91 1.49 -3.87
N LYS A 249 -25.88 1.96 -4.66
CA LYS A 249 -27.00 1.15 -5.15
C LYS A 249 -26.55 0.07 -6.14
N VAL A 250 -25.52 0.37 -6.94
CA VAL A 250 -24.91 -0.64 -7.83
C VAL A 250 -24.32 -1.79 -7.01
N LYS A 251 -23.51 -1.49 -5.99
CA LYS A 251 -22.94 -2.50 -5.09
C LYS A 251 -24.01 -3.33 -4.38
N GLU A 252 -25.06 -2.68 -3.88
CA GLU A 252 -26.22 -3.33 -3.28
C GLU A 252 -26.89 -4.31 -4.27
N GLN A 253 -27.17 -3.85 -5.50
CA GLN A 253 -27.80 -4.69 -6.52
C GLN A 253 -26.94 -5.89 -6.91
N LEU A 254 -25.61 -5.71 -7.02
CA LEU A 254 -24.68 -6.81 -7.31
C LEU A 254 -24.77 -7.92 -6.25
N TRP A 255 -24.83 -7.55 -4.97
CA TRP A 255 -25.02 -8.52 -3.89
C TRP A 255 -26.39 -9.19 -3.96
N ILE A 256 -27.47 -8.43 -4.16
CA ILE A 256 -28.82 -8.99 -4.27
C ILE A 256 -28.89 -10.04 -5.40
N ASP A 257 -28.34 -9.72 -6.57
CA ASP A 257 -28.35 -10.60 -7.73
C ASP A 257 -27.48 -11.85 -7.51
N PHE A 258 -26.32 -11.69 -6.88
CA PHE A 258 -25.41 -12.79 -6.52
C PHE A 258 -26.06 -13.76 -5.51
N LEU A 259 -26.61 -13.24 -4.42
CA LEU A 259 -27.25 -14.04 -3.37
C LEU A 259 -28.52 -14.73 -3.90
N SER A 260 -29.29 -14.06 -4.75
CA SER A 260 -30.46 -14.65 -5.42
C SER A 260 -30.06 -15.83 -6.31
N TYR A 261 -28.94 -15.70 -7.03
CA TYR A 261 -28.39 -16.80 -7.83
C TYR A 261 -27.99 -17.98 -6.93
N LEU A 262 -27.19 -17.75 -5.88
CA LEU A 262 -26.75 -18.81 -4.97
C LEU A 262 -27.93 -19.53 -4.31
N LYS A 263 -28.93 -18.77 -3.85
CA LYS A 263 -30.15 -19.30 -3.24
C LYS A 263 -30.89 -20.24 -4.20
N LYS A 264 -31.01 -19.87 -5.48
CA LYS A 264 -31.67 -20.69 -6.50
C LYS A 264 -30.91 -22.01 -6.76
N GLU A 265 -29.59 -21.95 -6.86
CA GLU A 265 -28.77 -23.14 -7.14
C GLU A 265 -28.74 -24.13 -5.97
N LEU A 266 -28.83 -23.63 -4.74
CA LEU A 266 -28.72 -24.46 -3.53
C LEU A 266 -30.08 -24.90 -2.96
N GLN A 267 -31.18 -24.27 -3.37
CA GLN A 267 -32.55 -24.65 -2.96
C GLN A 267 -32.87 -26.14 -3.19
N PRO A 268 -32.53 -26.78 -4.33
CA PRO A 268 -32.82 -28.21 -4.55
C PRO A 268 -32.13 -29.15 -3.56
N LYS A 269 -31.09 -28.67 -2.86
CA LYS A 269 -30.35 -29.42 -1.85
C LYS A 269 -30.87 -29.21 -0.43
N GLY A 270 -31.98 -28.47 -0.27
CA GLY A 270 -32.57 -28.14 1.02
C GLY A 270 -31.75 -27.13 1.84
N ILE A 271 -30.77 -26.46 1.22
CA ILE A 271 -29.92 -25.47 1.88
C ILE A 271 -30.57 -24.10 1.77
N THR A 272 -30.65 -23.39 2.88
CA THR A 272 -31.20 -22.03 2.92
C THR A 272 -30.10 -21.00 3.12
N LEU A 273 -30.12 -19.94 2.30
CA LEU A 273 -29.23 -18.79 2.40
C LEU A 273 -29.95 -17.64 3.10
N ASP A 274 -29.27 -17.00 4.05
CA ASP A 274 -29.64 -15.71 4.62
C ASP A 274 -28.41 -14.77 4.66
N TYR A 275 -28.64 -13.48 4.92
CA TYR A 275 -27.60 -12.46 4.96
C TYR A 275 -28.04 -11.26 5.79
N ASN A 276 -27.08 -10.51 6.32
CA ASN A 276 -27.38 -9.33 7.11
C ASN A 276 -27.47 -8.04 6.26
N ASN A 277 -28.15 -7.01 6.77
CA ASN A 277 -28.29 -5.73 6.04
C ASN A 277 -26.94 -5.02 5.86
N GLN A 278 -25.96 -5.30 6.73
CA GLN A 278 -24.61 -4.74 6.68
C GLN A 278 -23.90 -5.12 5.38
N LEU A 279 -24.18 -6.30 4.80
CA LEU A 279 -23.64 -6.73 3.51
C LEU A 279 -24.05 -5.78 2.37
N LEU A 280 -25.30 -5.31 2.37
CA LEU A 280 -25.77 -4.39 1.34
C LEU A 280 -25.17 -2.98 1.48
N THR A 281 -24.77 -2.59 2.69
CA THR A 281 -24.20 -1.27 2.95
C THR A 281 -22.68 -1.23 3.05
N GLY A 282 -22.02 -2.40 3.12
CA GLY A 282 -20.58 -2.51 3.35
C GLY A 282 -20.16 -2.12 4.76
N SER A 283 -21.04 -2.32 5.75
CA SER A 283 -20.74 -2.04 7.15
C SER A 283 -19.86 -3.13 7.75
N LYS A 284 -19.31 -2.89 8.95
CA LYS A 284 -18.55 -3.90 9.69
C LYS A 284 -19.39 -5.16 9.89
N GLU A 285 -18.74 -6.33 9.85
CA GLU A 285 -19.38 -7.63 10.05
C GLU A 285 -20.48 -7.89 9.02
N ALA A 286 -20.29 -7.41 7.79
CA ALA A 286 -21.16 -7.70 6.65
C ALA A 286 -21.04 -9.17 6.25
N ASP A 287 -22.15 -9.92 6.26
CA ASP A 287 -22.11 -11.37 6.04
C ASP A 287 -23.27 -11.93 5.20
N PHE A 288 -23.02 -13.12 4.64
CA PHE A 288 -24.04 -14.05 4.18
C PHE A 288 -23.68 -15.46 4.64
N HIS A 289 -24.69 -16.28 4.93
CA HIS A 289 -24.50 -17.57 5.55
C HIS A 289 -25.56 -18.59 5.13
N PHE A 290 -25.23 -19.87 5.37
CA PHE A 290 -26.03 -21.01 4.94
C PHE A 290 -26.41 -21.89 6.14
N TYR A 291 -27.68 -22.26 6.15
CA TYR A 291 -28.24 -23.28 7.03
C TYR A 291 -28.46 -24.57 6.24
N PHE A 292 -28.16 -25.69 6.88
CA PHE A 292 -28.36 -27.03 6.32
C PHE A 292 -29.66 -27.68 6.82
N SER A 293 -30.18 -27.27 7.98
CA SER A 293 -31.43 -27.78 8.54
C SER A 293 -32.48 -26.71 8.89
N GLY A 294 -32.13 -25.42 8.79
CA GLY A 294 -33.03 -24.28 8.98
C GLY A 294 -33.15 -23.77 10.43
N GLU A 295 -32.67 -24.54 11.41
CA GLU A 295 -32.58 -24.16 12.84
C GLU A 295 -31.17 -24.49 13.39
N ASP A 296 -30.12 -24.18 12.63
CA ASP A 296 -28.75 -24.48 13.03
C ASP A 296 -28.19 -23.39 13.98
N ASP A 297 -27.62 -23.81 15.11
CA ASP A 297 -26.84 -22.97 16.04
C ASP A 297 -25.48 -22.56 15.45
N PHE A 298 -25.04 -23.26 14.42
CA PHE A 298 -23.85 -22.94 13.62
C PHE A 298 -24.18 -22.89 12.15
N THR A 299 -23.60 -21.92 11.44
CA THR A 299 -23.79 -21.75 10.00
C THR A 299 -22.46 -21.74 9.29
N LEU A 300 -22.47 -22.08 8.01
CA LEU A 300 -21.34 -21.82 7.12
C LEU A 300 -21.47 -20.39 6.61
N CYS A 301 -20.53 -19.53 6.96
CA CYS A 301 -20.63 -18.07 6.85
C CYS A 301 -19.45 -17.47 6.08
N TRP A 302 -19.75 -16.47 5.26
CA TRP A 302 -18.79 -15.56 4.62
C TRP A 302 -18.99 -14.16 5.20
N GLN A 303 -17.92 -13.53 5.66
CA GLN A 303 -18.00 -12.24 6.34
C GLN A 303 -16.85 -11.29 5.97
N PHE A 304 -17.16 -9.99 5.90
CA PHE A 304 -16.17 -8.92 5.94
C PHE A 304 -15.99 -8.42 7.38
N GLU A 305 -14.78 -8.59 7.92
CA GLU A 305 -14.46 -8.19 9.30
C GLU A 305 -14.53 -6.67 9.53
N LYS A 306 -14.30 -5.88 8.48
CA LYS A 306 -14.15 -4.42 8.54
C LYS A 306 -15.10 -3.72 7.56
N PRO A 307 -15.46 -2.44 7.82
CA PRO A 307 -16.22 -1.64 6.86
C PRO A 307 -15.56 -1.55 5.49
N ASN A 308 -16.35 -1.17 4.49
CA ASN A 308 -15.96 -1.03 3.08
C ASN A 308 -15.50 -2.35 2.45
N TYR A 309 -16.09 -3.48 2.86
CA TYR A 309 -15.83 -4.80 2.29
C TYR A 309 -14.35 -5.20 2.43
N CYS A 310 -13.83 -5.09 3.65
CA CYS A 310 -12.44 -5.41 3.97
C CYS A 310 -12.34 -6.57 4.97
N GLY A 311 -11.31 -7.40 4.83
CA GLY A 311 -11.14 -8.59 5.67
C GLY A 311 -12.12 -9.71 5.33
N PHE A 312 -12.21 -10.09 4.04
CA PHE A 312 -13.14 -11.12 3.60
C PHE A 312 -12.67 -12.54 3.97
N CYS A 313 -13.42 -13.20 4.81
CA CYS A 313 -13.15 -14.55 5.31
C CYS A 313 -14.39 -15.45 5.19
N TRP A 314 -14.18 -16.75 5.37
CA TRP A 314 -15.27 -17.72 5.49
C TRP A 314 -14.94 -18.81 6.49
N GLY A 315 -15.98 -19.49 6.98
CA GLY A 315 -15.83 -20.56 7.95
C GLY A 315 -17.14 -20.93 8.63
N ILE A 316 -17.05 -21.61 9.77
CA ILE A 316 -18.22 -21.92 10.61
C ILE A 316 -18.35 -20.83 11.68
N SER A 317 -19.54 -20.24 11.79
CA SER A 317 -19.86 -19.25 12.83
C SER A 317 -21.11 -19.63 13.60
N SER A 318 -21.14 -19.30 14.89
CA SER A 318 -22.37 -19.40 15.71
C SER A 318 -23.44 -18.45 15.16
N SER A 319 -24.70 -18.89 15.08
CA SER A 319 -25.82 -18.05 14.63
C SER A 319 -26.34 -17.10 15.72
N ASP A 320 -26.08 -17.38 17.00
CA ASP A 320 -26.39 -16.52 18.15
C ASP A 320 -25.33 -16.63 19.26
N ILE A 321 -25.47 -15.82 20.31
CA ILE A 321 -24.60 -15.79 21.48
C ILE A 321 -24.66 -17.13 22.22
N MET A 322 -23.61 -17.92 21.98
CA MET A 322 -23.42 -19.22 22.60
C MET A 322 -22.90 -19.11 24.04
N SER A 323 -23.42 -19.95 24.95
CA SER A 323 -22.88 -20.05 26.30
C SER A 323 -21.43 -20.55 26.29
N LYS A 324 -20.59 -20.11 27.23
CA LYS A 324 -19.19 -20.59 27.36
C LYS A 324 -19.10 -22.13 27.48
N LYS A 325 -20.11 -22.77 28.07
CA LYS A 325 -20.20 -24.23 28.16
C LYS A 325 -20.31 -24.86 26.77
N ASN A 326 -21.22 -24.34 25.94
CA ASN A 326 -21.46 -24.86 24.59
C ASN A 326 -20.27 -24.55 23.68
N GLN A 327 -19.67 -23.35 23.77
CA GLN A 327 -18.47 -23.03 23.01
C GLN A 327 -17.34 -24.03 23.28
N ARG A 328 -17.07 -24.34 24.56
CA ARG A 328 -16.03 -25.33 24.94
C ARG A 328 -16.31 -26.75 24.43
N LEU A 329 -17.58 -27.11 24.28
CA LEU A 329 -17.98 -28.46 23.85
C LEU A 329 -17.95 -28.59 22.32
N TYR A 330 -18.53 -27.63 21.59
CA TYR A 330 -18.74 -27.74 20.16
C TYR A 330 -17.61 -27.14 19.32
N PHE A 331 -16.93 -26.08 19.77
CA PHE A 331 -15.91 -25.42 18.95
C PHE A 331 -14.78 -26.38 18.55
N PRO A 332 -14.16 -27.15 19.47
CA PRO A 332 -13.10 -28.08 19.10
C PRO A 332 -13.56 -29.17 18.11
N LEU A 333 -14.79 -29.67 18.28
CA LEU A 333 -15.36 -30.71 17.42
C LEU A 333 -15.59 -30.19 15.99
N ILE A 334 -16.10 -28.96 15.87
CA ILE A 334 -16.31 -28.31 14.57
C ILE A 334 -14.95 -28.01 13.91
N SER A 335 -14.00 -27.45 14.65
CA SER A 335 -12.66 -27.17 14.12
C SER A 335 -11.96 -28.44 13.63
N GLU A 336 -12.04 -29.53 14.38
CA GLU A 336 -11.47 -30.82 13.99
C GLU A 336 -12.15 -31.38 12.75
N ALA A 337 -13.48 -31.36 12.68
CA ALA A 337 -14.22 -31.80 11.50
C ALA A 337 -13.86 -30.97 10.25
N MET A 338 -13.77 -29.65 10.36
CA MET A 338 -13.41 -28.79 9.24
C MET A 338 -11.96 -28.98 8.79
N ASN A 339 -11.02 -29.19 9.71
CA ASN A 339 -9.63 -29.52 9.37
C ASN A 339 -9.49 -30.88 8.67
N VAL A 340 -10.41 -31.83 8.91
CA VAL A 340 -10.45 -33.09 8.17
C VAL A 340 -11.00 -32.90 6.76
N ILE A 341 -11.99 -32.02 6.57
CA ILE A 341 -12.58 -31.71 5.26
C ILE A 341 -11.60 -30.89 4.41
N TYR A 342 -10.83 -29.99 5.03
CA TYR A 342 -9.89 -29.07 4.38
C TYR A 342 -8.49 -29.11 5.03
N PRO A 343 -7.77 -30.24 4.98
CA PRO A 343 -6.45 -30.37 5.59
C PRO A 343 -5.38 -29.50 4.91
N GLU A 344 -5.63 -29.05 3.69
CA GLU A 344 -4.74 -28.19 2.91
C GLU A 344 -4.83 -26.71 3.27
N LEU A 345 -5.87 -26.28 4.00
CA LEU A 345 -6.09 -24.88 4.31
C LEU A 345 -5.39 -24.49 5.62
N GLU A 346 -4.66 -23.39 5.60
CA GLU A 346 -4.16 -22.74 6.81
C GLU A 346 -5.31 -21.99 7.49
N ALA A 347 -6.08 -22.72 8.29
CA ALA A 347 -7.24 -22.19 8.97
C ALA A 347 -6.93 -21.73 10.41
N HIS A 348 -7.67 -20.72 10.85
CA HIS A 348 -7.69 -20.24 12.22
C HIS A 348 -8.79 -20.95 13.01
N THR A 349 -8.46 -21.37 14.23
CA THR A 349 -9.41 -22.01 15.15
C THR A 349 -9.49 -21.25 16.46
N HIS A 350 -10.68 -20.94 16.94
CA HIS A 350 -10.87 -20.31 18.25
C HIS A 350 -11.53 -21.25 19.25
N LYS A 351 -11.33 -20.97 20.55
CA LYS A 351 -11.99 -21.69 21.66
C LYS A 351 -13.14 -20.89 22.27
N GLU A 352 -13.30 -19.64 21.85
CA GLU A 352 -14.34 -18.73 22.31
C GLU A 352 -14.69 -17.71 21.22
N GLY A 353 -15.83 -17.04 21.39
CA GLY A 353 -16.33 -16.04 20.44
C GLY A 353 -17.33 -16.63 19.46
N TRP A 354 -17.22 -16.23 18.19
CA TRP A 354 -18.20 -16.57 17.15
C TRP A 354 -17.72 -17.67 16.20
N TRP A 355 -16.41 -17.80 15.98
CA TRP A 355 -15.85 -18.61 14.90
C TRP A 355 -15.02 -19.78 15.42
N PRO A 356 -15.60 -20.99 15.54
CA PRO A 356 -14.82 -22.21 15.78
C PRO A 356 -13.68 -22.39 14.78
N TRP A 357 -13.94 -22.09 13.50
CA TRP A 357 -13.04 -22.35 12.39
C TRP A 357 -13.27 -21.32 11.28
N TRP A 358 -12.21 -20.72 10.74
CA TRP A 358 -12.31 -19.78 9.63
C TRP A 358 -10.97 -19.62 8.90
N THR A 359 -11.01 -19.11 7.67
CA THR A 359 -9.82 -18.77 6.87
C THR A 359 -10.11 -17.58 5.97
N TYR A 360 -9.05 -16.88 5.53
CA TYR A 360 -9.20 -15.77 4.60
C TYR A 360 -9.38 -16.27 3.15
N THR A 361 -10.14 -15.51 2.37
CA THR A 361 -10.53 -15.90 1.00
C THR A 361 -9.41 -15.79 -0.03
N ASP A 362 -8.39 -14.96 0.21
CA ASP A 362 -7.21 -14.82 -0.66
C ASP A 362 -6.27 -16.02 -0.53
N GLU A 363 -6.20 -16.61 0.66
CA GLU A 363 -5.43 -17.82 0.95
C GLU A 363 -6.16 -19.09 0.50
N SER A 364 -7.50 -19.15 0.65
CA SER A 364 -8.28 -20.37 0.45
C SER A 364 -9.04 -20.46 -0.88
N MET A 365 -9.40 -19.33 -1.50
CA MET A 365 -10.24 -19.29 -2.70
C MET A 365 -9.62 -18.48 -3.85
N HIS A 366 -8.45 -17.88 -3.64
CA HIS A 366 -7.86 -16.88 -4.55
C HIS A 366 -8.79 -15.70 -4.83
N VAL A 367 -9.63 -15.33 -3.86
CA VAL A 367 -10.53 -14.17 -3.92
C VAL A 367 -9.94 -13.04 -3.09
N PRO A 368 -9.86 -11.79 -3.58
CA PRO A 368 -9.26 -10.69 -2.83
C PRO A 368 -9.89 -10.49 -1.44
N ARG A 369 -9.06 -10.29 -0.42
CA ARG A 369 -9.51 -10.05 0.96
C ARG A 369 -10.12 -8.65 1.17
N ASN A 370 -9.69 -7.66 0.38
CA ASN A 370 -10.09 -6.27 0.55
C ASN A 370 -10.66 -5.73 -0.77
N TRP A 371 -11.97 -5.54 -0.82
CA TRP A 371 -12.67 -5.21 -2.06
C TRP A 371 -12.77 -3.71 -2.27
N GLY A 372 -13.06 -2.91 -1.23
CA GLY A 372 -13.06 -1.44 -1.29
C GLY A 372 -13.66 -0.87 -2.59
N MET A 373 -12.78 -0.29 -3.42
CA MET A 373 -13.08 0.23 -4.77
C MET A 373 -12.40 -0.56 -5.90
N ASP A 374 -11.88 -1.75 -5.61
CA ASP A 374 -11.23 -2.65 -6.57
C ASP A 374 -12.26 -3.25 -7.56
N PRO A 375 -12.26 -2.84 -8.83
CA PRO A 375 -13.25 -3.31 -9.80
C PRO A 375 -13.17 -4.81 -10.09
N ASP A 376 -12.00 -5.43 -9.96
CA ASP A 376 -11.83 -6.86 -10.24
C ASP A 376 -12.54 -7.71 -9.18
N ALA A 377 -12.43 -7.31 -7.90
CA ALA A 377 -13.15 -7.95 -6.81
C ALA A 377 -14.68 -7.86 -6.98
N TRP A 378 -15.21 -6.69 -7.37
CA TRP A 378 -16.64 -6.51 -7.62
C TRP A 378 -17.17 -7.30 -8.82
N SER A 379 -16.32 -7.55 -9.82
CA SER A 379 -16.69 -8.29 -11.04
C SER A 379 -16.97 -9.77 -10.75
N LEU A 380 -16.35 -10.34 -9.71
CA LEU A 380 -16.58 -11.71 -9.26
C LEU A 380 -18.06 -12.01 -8.93
N LEU A 381 -18.83 -11.00 -8.51
CA LEU A 381 -20.27 -11.16 -8.22
C LEU A 381 -21.13 -11.37 -9.46
N VAL A 382 -20.60 -11.07 -10.66
CA VAL A 382 -21.30 -11.19 -11.94
C VAL A 382 -20.94 -12.50 -12.65
N GLU A 383 -19.76 -13.07 -12.37
CA GLU A 383 -19.24 -14.26 -13.04
C GLU A 383 -20.00 -15.54 -12.67
N ARG A 384 -20.22 -16.42 -13.65
CA ARG A 384 -20.95 -17.69 -13.50
C ARG A 384 -20.22 -18.81 -14.24
N GLY A 385 -20.41 -20.05 -13.78
CA GLY A 385 -19.82 -21.24 -14.40
C GLY A 385 -18.51 -21.68 -13.74
N GLU A 386 -17.80 -22.57 -14.42
CA GLU A 386 -16.57 -23.19 -13.90
C GLU A 386 -15.50 -22.13 -13.59
N GLY A 387 -14.88 -22.26 -12.42
CA GLY A 387 -13.85 -21.33 -11.95
C GLY A 387 -14.35 -20.01 -11.36
N SER A 388 -15.67 -19.74 -11.39
CA SER A 388 -16.20 -18.49 -10.83
C SER A 388 -16.30 -18.52 -9.31
N PHE A 389 -16.30 -17.33 -8.69
CA PHE A 389 -16.53 -17.20 -7.25
C PHE A 389 -17.83 -17.86 -6.78
N ALA A 390 -18.92 -17.70 -7.55
CA ALA A 390 -20.20 -18.33 -7.26
C ALA A 390 -20.10 -19.87 -7.22
N GLN A 391 -19.36 -20.46 -8.16
CA GLN A 391 -19.16 -21.91 -8.20
C GLN A 391 -18.31 -22.38 -7.01
N SER A 392 -17.28 -21.63 -6.63
CA SER A 392 -16.47 -21.94 -5.45
C SER A 392 -17.30 -21.94 -4.16
N VAL A 393 -18.18 -20.95 -3.97
CA VAL A 393 -19.12 -20.93 -2.83
C VAL A 393 -20.03 -22.16 -2.85
N ILE A 394 -20.65 -22.48 -4.00
CA ILE A 394 -21.51 -23.66 -4.14
C ILE A 394 -20.76 -24.96 -3.82
N ASN A 395 -19.53 -25.10 -4.32
CA ASN A 395 -18.70 -26.28 -4.07
C ASN A 395 -18.37 -26.43 -2.58
N ILE A 396 -17.99 -25.34 -1.90
CA ILE A 396 -17.70 -25.36 -0.46
C ILE A 396 -18.95 -25.75 0.33
N VAL A 397 -20.08 -25.09 0.06
CA VAL A 397 -21.36 -25.36 0.76
C VAL A 397 -21.78 -26.81 0.59
N THR A 398 -21.70 -27.34 -0.64
CA THR A 398 -22.13 -28.72 -0.94
C THR A 398 -21.17 -29.77 -0.40
N LYS A 399 -19.86 -29.50 -0.39
CA LYS A 399 -18.86 -30.37 0.22
C LYS A 399 -19.06 -30.46 1.73
N VAL A 400 -19.25 -29.33 2.40
CA VAL A 400 -19.56 -29.30 3.84
C VAL A 400 -20.83 -30.07 4.14
N GLN A 401 -21.92 -29.86 3.39
CA GLN A 401 -23.16 -30.63 3.55
C GLN A 401 -22.95 -32.15 3.45
N ALA A 402 -22.10 -32.60 2.53
CA ALA A 402 -21.89 -34.01 2.25
C ALA A 402 -20.97 -34.70 3.27
N GLU A 403 -20.00 -33.98 3.82
CA GLU A 403 -18.91 -34.58 4.60
C GLU A 403 -19.00 -34.31 6.11
N ILE A 404 -19.62 -33.20 6.53
CA ILE A 404 -19.70 -32.86 7.96
C ILE A 404 -20.83 -33.62 8.66
N ASN A 405 -20.60 -33.99 9.93
CA ASN A 405 -21.69 -34.46 10.78
C ASN A 405 -22.58 -33.28 11.18
N LEU A 406 -23.70 -33.10 10.48
CA LEU A 406 -24.64 -31.99 10.71
C LEU A 406 -25.21 -31.92 12.14
N ASN A 407 -25.17 -33.01 12.92
CA ASN A 407 -25.55 -32.95 14.33
C ASN A 407 -24.64 -32.04 15.17
N LEU A 408 -23.45 -31.68 14.68
CA LEU A 408 -22.58 -30.69 15.32
C LEU A 408 -23.13 -29.27 15.23
N PHE A 409 -24.08 -29.01 14.34
CA PHE A 409 -24.60 -27.68 14.05
C PHE A 409 -25.84 -27.34 14.89
N SER A 410 -26.39 -28.30 15.61
CA SER A 410 -27.50 -28.11 16.55
C SER A 410 -27.05 -28.49 17.96
N VAL A 411 -27.02 -27.51 18.86
CA VAL A 411 -26.71 -27.71 20.26
C VAL A 411 -27.87 -28.46 20.91
N SER A 412 -27.59 -29.67 21.38
CA SER A 412 -28.56 -30.42 22.17
C SER A 412 -28.88 -29.68 23.48
N ALA A 413 -30.17 -29.46 23.76
CA ALA A 413 -30.67 -28.81 24.98
C ALA A 413 -30.29 -29.55 26.27
#